data_AF-A0A3M7KS30-F1
#
_entry.id   AF-A0A3M7KS30-F1
#
_cell.length_a   1.000
_cell.length_b   1.000
_cell.length_c   1.000
_cell.angle_alpha   90.00
_cell.angle_beta   90.00
_cell.angle_gamma   90.00
#
_symmetry.space_group_name_H-M   'P 1'
#
loop_
_entity.id
_entity.type
_entity.pdbx_description
1 polymer ?
#
loop_
_entity_poly.entity_id
_entity_poly.type
_entity_poly.pdbx_seq_one_letter_code
_entity_poly.pdbx_strand_id
1 'polypeptide(L)'
;MGFSQGGAMASLVVALQRSGERFQEFPRLKFILAFAGIKLRMKDLEYLYGSLHDVESCHIVGDRDPIKNMTNHLIESFDNPIVINHTRGHVVPQLAGHDLTTLRDFLQAQLAHPKL
;
A
#
# COMPACT_ATOMS: atom_id res chain seq x y z
N MET A 1 -4.18 -3.49 5.36
CA MET A 1 -3.46 -2.34 5.94
C MET A 1 -2.18 -2.87 6.61
N GLY A 2 -1.07 -2.13 6.58
CA GLY A 2 0.10 -2.49 7.38
C GLY A 2 1.11 -1.35 7.57
N PHE A 3 1.88 -1.40 8.65
CA PHE A 3 2.99 -0.49 8.92
C PHE A 3 4.34 -1.20 8.75
N SER A 4 5.32 -0.56 8.10
CA SER A 4 6.67 -1.11 7.91
C SER A 4 6.64 -2.50 7.24
N GLN A 5 7.21 -3.52 7.87
CA GLN A 5 7.14 -4.91 7.40
C GLN A 5 5.69 -5.43 7.27
N GLY A 6 4.74 -4.92 8.06
CA GLY A 6 3.32 -5.21 7.87
C GLY A 6 2.78 -4.67 6.54
N GLY A 7 3.27 -3.51 6.08
CA GLY A 7 2.94 -2.96 4.76
C GLY A 7 3.55 -3.79 3.63
N ALA A 8 4.78 -4.29 3.84
CA ALA A 8 5.43 -5.21 2.91
C ALA A 8 4.63 -6.53 2.76
N MET A 9 4.25 -7.15 3.88
CA MET A 9 3.47 -8.37 3.89
C MET A 9 2.08 -8.18 3.28
N ALA A 10 1.39 -7.09 3.64
CA ALA A 10 0.08 -6.78 3.07
C ALA A 10 0.14 -6.65 1.54
N SER A 11 1.17 -5.98 1.01
CA SER A 11 1.35 -5.80 -0.43
C SER A 11 1.69 -7.12 -1.12
N LEU A 12 2.53 -7.95 -0.52
CA LEU A 12 2.83 -9.28 -1.06
C LEU A 12 1.59 -10.19 -1.10
N VAL A 13 0.78 -10.20 -0.04
CA VAL A 13 -0.45 -11.02 0.00
C VAL A 13 -1.40 -10.61 -1.14
N VAL A 14 -1.57 -9.31 -1.37
CA VAL A 14 -2.36 -8.82 -2.49
C VAL A 14 -1.73 -9.21 -3.82
N ALA A 15 -0.42 -9.04 -3.99
CA ALA A 15 0.27 -9.40 -5.22
C ALA A 15 0.12 -10.90 -5.56
N LEU A 16 0.28 -11.79 -4.56
CA LEU A 16 0.05 -13.23 -4.72
C LEU A 16 -1.40 -13.57 -5.10
N GLN A 17 -2.37 -12.82 -4.58
CA GLN A 17 -3.78 -13.00 -4.96
C GLN A 17 -4.06 -12.44 -6.36
N ARG A 18 -3.44 -11.33 -6.75
CA ARG A 18 -3.62 -10.74 -8.09
C ARG A 18 -2.89 -11.51 -9.18
N SER A 19 -1.77 -12.17 -8.87
CA SER A 19 -1.07 -13.05 -9.83
C SER A 19 -1.77 -14.41 -10.05
N GLY A 20 -2.74 -14.76 -9.19
CA GLY A 20 -3.43 -16.06 -9.27
C GLY A 20 -2.73 -17.19 -8.50
N GLU A 21 -1.60 -16.93 -7.84
CA GLU A 21 -0.77 -17.98 -7.24
C GLU A 21 -1.27 -18.49 -5.88
N ARG A 22 -1.88 -17.62 -5.05
CA ARG A 22 -2.41 -17.98 -3.73
C ARG A 22 -3.70 -17.21 -3.43
N PHE A 23 -4.44 -17.65 -2.40
CA PHE A 23 -5.59 -16.95 -1.83
C PHE A 23 -6.79 -16.76 -2.78
N GLN A 24 -6.94 -17.60 -3.80
CA GLN A 24 -8.08 -17.56 -4.73
C GLN A 24 -9.39 -18.05 -4.08
N GLU A 25 -9.28 -18.79 -2.98
CA GLU A 25 -10.40 -19.26 -2.17
C GLU A 25 -11.06 -18.15 -1.33
N PHE A 26 -10.42 -16.98 -1.22
CA PHE A 26 -10.93 -15.83 -0.48
C PHE A 26 -11.44 -14.73 -1.42
N PRO A 27 -12.37 -13.88 -0.97
CA PRO A 27 -12.78 -12.70 -1.73
C PRO A 27 -11.57 -11.83 -2.14
N ARG A 28 -11.67 -11.23 -3.33
CA ARG A 28 -10.59 -10.38 -3.87
C ARG A 28 -10.35 -9.19 -2.94
N LEU A 29 -9.10 -9.06 -2.48
CA LEU A 29 -8.64 -7.92 -1.69
C LEU A 29 -8.71 -6.66 -2.55
N LYS A 30 -9.41 -5.63 -2.05
CA LYS A 30 -9.83 -4.48 -2.85
C LYS A 30 -8.73 -3.42 -3.02
N PHE A 31 -8.00 -3.11 -1.96
CA PHE A 31 -7.04 -2.01 -1.92
C PHE A 31 -5.92 -2.26 -0.89
N ILE A 32 -4.85 -1.47 -0.98
CA ILE A 32 -3.75 -1.44 -0.01
C ILE A 32 -3.75 -0.10 0.74
N LEU A 33 -3.51 -0.16 2.04
CA LEU A 33 -3.22 0.99 2.88
C LEU A 33 -1.93 0.72 3.65
N ALA A 34 -0.87 1.44 3.35
CA ALA A 34 0.45 1.19 3.90
C ALA A 34 1.02 2.45 4.59
N PHE A 35 1.58 2.25 5.78
CA PHE A 35 2.36 3.27 6.49
C PHE A 35 3.82 2.84 6.42
N ALA A 36 4.68 3.61 5.76
CA ALA A 36 6.09 3.26 5.53
C ALA A 36 6.29 1.80 5.06
N GLY A 37 5.37 1.29 4.21
CA GLY A 37 5.48 -0.05 3.63
C GLY A 37 6.67 -0.12 2.67
N ILE A 38 7.27 -1.29 2.50
CA ILE A 38 8.42 -1.48 1.59
C ILE A 38 8.19 -2.65 0.64
N LYS A 39 8.84 -2.59 -0.52
CA LYS A 39 8.93 -3.72 -1.45
C LYS A 39 9.90 -4.75 -0.87
N LEU A 40 9.49 -6.01 -0.79
CA LEU A 40 10.40 -7.09 -0.38
C LEU A 40 11.49 -7.24 -1.45
N ARG A 41 12.75 -7.16 -1.01
CA ARG A 41 13.93 -7.27 -1.90
C ARG A 41 14.31 -8.74 -2.12
N MET A 42 13.38 -9.52 -2.66
CA MET A 42 13.62 -10.92 -3.02
C MET A 42 13.42 -11.09 -4.52
N LYS A 43 14.49 -11.43 -5.25
CA LYS A 43 14.47 -11.54 -6.72
C LYS A 43 13.38 -12.48 -7.23
N ASP A 44 13.19 -13.60 -6.53
CA ASP A 44 12.21 -14.61 -6.89
C ASP A 44 10.76 -14.15 -6.71
N LEU A 45 10.51 -13.01 -6.07
CA LEU A 45 9.17 -12.43 -5.90
C LEU A 45 9.00 -11.12 -6.67
N GLU A 46 10.02 -10.62 -7.36
CA GLU A 46 10.01 -9.30 -8.00
C GLU A 46 8.88 -9.18 -9.04
N TYR A 47 8.66 -10.26 -9.80
CA TYR A 47 7.63 -10.31 -10.84
C TYR A 47 6.20 -10.15 -10.30
N LEU A 48 5.96 -10.53 -9.04
CA LEU A 48 4.64 -10.43 -8.42
C LEU A 48 4.18 -8.98 -8.32
N TYR A 49 5.09 -8.04 -8.13
CA TYR A 49 4.72 -6.63 -7.97
C TYR A 49 4.16 -6.01 -9.25
N GLY A 50 4.38 -6.61 -10.42
CA GLY A 50 3.68 -6.22 -11.65
C GLY A 50 2.17 -6.48 -11.61
N SER A 51 1.70 -7.35 -10.71
CA SER A 51 0.27 -7.61 -10.51
C SER A 51 -0.44 -6.55 -9.66
N LEU A 52 0.28 -5.55 -9.15
CA LEU A 52 -0.26 -4.47 -8.32
C LEU A 52 -0.69 -3.22 -9.10
N HIS A 53 -0.41 -3.15 -10.41
CA HIS A 53 -0.66 -1.97 -11.23
C HIS A 53 -2.10 -1.44 -11.13
N ASP A 54 -3.10 -2.35 -11.18
CA ASP A 54 -4.54 -2.04 -11.11
C ASP A 54 -5.11 -1.94 -9.68
N VAL A 55 -4.26 -2.03 -8.66
CA VAL A 55 -4.69 -2.04 -7.26
C VAL A 55 -4.72 -0.62 -6.71
N GLU A 56 -5.90 -0.19 -6.29
CA GLU A 56 -6.08 1.03 -5.53
C GLU A 56 -5.22 1.02 -4.25
N SER A 57 -4.43 2.06 -4.02
CA SER A 57 -3.55 2.11 -2.87
C SER A 57 -3.38 3.50 -2.27
N CYS A 58 -3.19 3.55 -0.96
CA CYS A 58 -2.85 4.75 -0.21
C CYS A 58 -1.62 4.48 0.64
N HIS A 59 -0.61 5.35 0.50
CA HIS A 59 0.69 5.22 1.15
C HIS A 59 0.99 6.46 1.98
N ILE A 60 1.31 6.25 3.26
CA ILE A 60 1.69 7.30 4.18
C ILE A 60 3.20 7.20 4.41
N VAL A 61 3.94 8.26 4.08
CA VAL A 61 5.40 8.23 3.97
C VAL A 61 6.03 9.36 4.80
N GLY A 62 7.03 9.01 5.61
CA GLY A 62 7.79 9.98 6.39
C GLY A 62 8.93 10.57 5.58
N ASP A 63 9.03 11.90 5.49
CA ASP A 63 10.11 12.59 4.79
C ASP A 63 11.48 12.37 5.43
N ARG A 64 11.52 12.12 6.73
CA ARG A 64 12.74 11.81 7.49
C ARG A 64 12.91 10.32 7.73
N ASP A 65 12.13 9.48 7.05
CA ASP A 65 12.24 8.04 7.17
C ASP A 65 13.54 7.58 6.50
N PRO A 66 14.49 6.95 7.23
CA PRO A 66 15.73 6.46 6.63
C PRO A 66 15.51 5.41 5.53
N ILE A 67 14.32 4.81 5.47
CA ILE A 67 13.96 3.81 4.47
C ILE A 67 12.98 4.32 3.39
N LYS A 68 12.76 5.64 3.30
CA LYS A 68 11.84 6.26 2.32
C LYS A 68 12.07 5.78 0.88
N ASN A 69 13.32 5.65 0.45
CA ASN A 69 13.63 5.15 -0.90
C ASN A 69 13.08 3.73 -1.16
N MET A 70 13.13 2.85 -0.15
CA MET A 70 12.56 1.51 -0.26
C MET A 70 11.02 1.53 -0.26
N THR A 71 10.41 2.51 0.41
CA THR A 71 8.97 2.75 0.33
C THR A 71 8.57 3.25 -1.06
N ASN A 72 9.33 4.17 -1.66
CA ASN A 72 9.06 4.66 -3.01
C ASN A 72 9.09 3.54 -4.06
N HIS A 73 10.02 2.59 -3.96
CA HIS A 73 10.05 1.41 -4.87
C HIS A 73 8.78 0.55 -4.77
N LEU A 74 8.11 0.51 -3.62
CA LEU A 74 6.81 -0.16 -3.51
C LEU A 74 5.73 0.66 -4.20
N ILE A 75 5.71 1.98 -3.98
CA ILE A 75 4.72 2.91 -4.56
C ILE A 75 4.76 2.88 -6.10
N GLU A 76 5.94 2.73 -6.69
CA GLU A 76 6.14 2.60 -8.14
C GLU A 76 5.48 1.34 -8.75
N SER A 77 5.01 0.39 -7.93
CA SER A 77 4.31 -0.81 -8.41
C SER A 77 2.81 -0.58 -8.69
N PHE A 78 2.32 0.64 -8.48
CA PHE A 78 0.91 1.02 -8.63
C PHE A 78 0.75 2.11 -9.68
N ASP A 79 -0.30 2.05 -10.51
CA ASP A 79 -0.51 3.05 -11.57
C ASP A 79 -0.99 4.40 -11.00
N ASN A 80 -1.86 4.38 -10.00
CA ASN A 80 -2.49 5.59 -9.43
C ASN A 80 -2.50 5.58 -7.88
N PRO A 81 -1.34 5.52 -7.21
CA PRO A 81 -1.30 5.52 -5.75
C PRO A 81 -1.64 6.91 -5.18
N ILE A 82 -2.42 6.94 -4.11
CA ILE A 82 -2.50 8.11 -3.23
C ILE A 82 -1.28 8.10 -2.32
N VAL A 83 -0.55 9.21 -2.26
CA VAL A 83 0.63 9.36 -1.39
C VAL A 83 0.47 10.56 -0.47
N ILE A 84 0.52 10.30 0.84
CA ILE A 84 0.45 11.31 1.89
C ILE A 84 1.83 11.39 2.56
N ASN A 85 2.52 12.52 2.41
CA ASN A 85 3.83 12.73 3.05
C ASN A 85 3.66 13.42 4.41
N HIS A 86 4.50 13.06 5.38
CA HIS A 86 4.58 13.74 6.67
C HIS A 86 6.02 14.00 7.08
N THR A 87 6.25 15.02 7.91
CA THR A 87 7.61 15.50 8.26
C THR A 87 8.37 14.63 9.26
N ARG A 88 7.80 13.51 9.70
CA ARG A 88 8.38 12.61 10.73
C ARG A 88 9.21 11.49 10.08
N GLY A 89 9.88 10.71 10.91
CA GLY A 89 10.61 9.51 10.48
C GLY A 89 9.71 8.28 10.34
N HIS A 90 10.26 7.11 10.65
CA HIS A 90 9.60 5.81 10.52
C HIS A 90 8.54 5.57 11.61
N VAL A 91 7.34 6.14 11.43
CA VAL A 91 6.23 6.07 12.40
C VAL A 91 4.87 6.01 11.70
N VAL A 92 3.83 5.63 12.44
CA VAL A 92 2.45 5.97 12.07
C VAL A 92 2.17 7.40 12.56
N PRO A 93 1.99 8.40 11.69
CA PRO A 93 1.75 9.77 12.11
C PRO A 93 0.32 9.97 12.59
N GLN A 94 0.12 10.99 13.43
CA GLN A 94 -1.21 11.58 13.56
C GLN A 94 -1.45 12.44 12.31
N LEU A 95 -2.50 12.11 11.54
CA LEU A 95 -2.93 12.91 10.40
C LEU A 95 -3.95 13.96 10.84
N ALA A 96 -3.89 15.13 10.21
CA ALA A 96 -4.82 16.23 10.45
C ALA A 96 -5.07 17.02 9.16
N GLY A 97 -6.10 17.87 9.15
CA GLY A 97 -6.41 18.74 8.01
C GLY A 97 -6.58 17.96 6.70
N HIS A 98 -5.91 18.45 5.66
CA HIS A 98 -5.98 17.90 4.31
C HIS A 98 -5.59 16.42 4.22
N ASP A 99 -4.54 15.99 4.91
CA ASP A 99 -4.05 14.61 4.86
C ASP A 99 -5.07 13.62 5.44
N LEU A 100 -5.70 14.01 6.55
CA LEU A 100 -6.73 13.20 7.18
C LEU A 100 -8.00 13.13 6.32
N THR A 101 -8.36 14.23 5.65
CA THR A 101 -9.47 14.24 4.68
C THR A 101 -9.15 13.33 3.50
N THR A 102 -7.96 13.41 2.92
CA THR A 102 -7.52 12.55 1.81
C THR A 102 -7.62 11.06 2.15
N LEU A 103 -7.14 10.66 3.33
CA LEU A 103 -7.26 9.27 3.78
C LEU A 103 -8.72 8.85 3.97
N ARG A 104 -9.58 9.73 4.51
CA ARG A 104 -11.01 9.44 4.69
C ARG A 104 -11.71 9.29 3.37
N ASP A 105 -11.46 10.17 2.41
CA ASP A 105 -12.08 10.14 1.09
C ASP A 105 -11.69 8.85 0.35
N PHE A 106 -10.42 8.46 0.41
CA PHE A 106 -9.96 7.17 -0.09
C PHE A 106 -10.75 6.01 0.53
N LEU A 107 -10.80 5.93 1.87
CA LEU A 107 -11.51 4.85 2.56
C LEU A 107 -13.00 4.84 2.24
N GLN A 108 -13.64 6.00 2.18
CA GLN A 108 -15.06 6.11 1.82
C GLN A 108 -15.32 5.60 0.41
N ALA A 109 -14.49 5.99 -0.57
CA ALA A 109 -14.61 5.50 -1.94
C ALA A 109 -14.47 3.96 -2.02
N GLN A 110 -13.53 3.37 -1.27
CA GLN A 110 -13.34 1.92 -1.27
C GLN A 110 -14.46 1.14 -0.55
N LEU A 111 -15.09 1.74 0.46
CA LEU A 111 -16.15 1.11 1.25
C LEU A 111 -17.56 1.33 0.68
N ALA A 112 -17.79 2.41 -0.07
CA ALA A 112 -19.07 2.72 -0.70
C ALA A 112 -19.47 1.72 -1.81
N HIS A 113 -18.52 0.93 -2.30
CA HIS A 113 -18.76 -0.09 -3.31
C HIS A 113 -18.61 -1.51 -2.74
N PRO A 114 -19.69 -2.12 -2.21
CA PRO A 114 -19.77 -3.57 -2.12
C PRO A 114 -19.92 -4.11 -3.55
N LYS A 115 -18.81 -4.22 -4.29
CA LYS A 115 -18.76 -5.16 -5.42
C LYS A 115 -18.89 -6.55 -4.80
N LEU A 116 -20.10 -7.08 -4.90
CA LEU A 116 -20.49 -8.47 -4.62
C LEU A 116 -19.65 -9.42 -5.48
#